data_AF-A0A7S4N4B0-F1
#
_entry.id   AF-A0A7S4N4B0-F1
#
_cell.length_a   1.000
_cell.length_b   1.000
_cell.length_c   1.000
_cell.angle_alpha   90.00
_cell.angle_beta   90.00
_cell.angle_gamma   90.00
#
_symmetry.space_group_name_H-M   'P 1'
#
loop_
_entity.id
_entity.type
_entity.pdbx_description
1 polymer ?
#
loop_
_entity_poly.entity_id
_entity_poly.type
_entity_poly.pdbx_seq_one_letter_code
_entity_poly.pdbx_strand_id
1 'polypeptide(L)'
;GMCRISGGDEHLKVKKEGEATIIGMTFEGSDDSAISIAKNTDGRQKICGCSFSNNAGIGKGIGIMADDMTSIFVGGSFFSDNVSTNAQGAAVYADGKATILDSRFFRNVAQMGGAVFAGEDAELQIGGSAFVSNKATRGKQKGPAVYVEAFGGNEYEDGGNNFAAGNIGRACEGVHMEYLEKKDENICIVFQEADLENIVEGIPGQVDTDPPTSGPTSRPTSRPTSRPTS
;
A
#
# COMPACT_ATOMS: atom_id res chain seq x y z
N GLY A 1 -15.87 -11.56 10.74
CA GLY A 1 -15.33 -10.29 10.21
C GLY A 1 -13.85 -10.25 10.49
N MET A 2 -13.05 -9.69 9.57
CA MET A 2 -11.63 -9.44 9.81
C MET A 2 -11.47 -8.54 11.04
N CYS A 3 -10.43 -8.78 11.83
CA CYS A 3 -10.15 -7.95 13.01
C CYS A 3 -9.60 -6.60 12.53
N ARG A 4 -10.14 -5.51 13.07
CA ARG A 4 -9.86 -4.14 12.62
C ARG A 4 -9.25 -3.31 13.73
N ILE A 5 -8.17 -2.61 13.42
CA ILE A 5 -7.58 -1.54 14.22
C ILE A 5 -7.78 -0.25 13.44
N SER A 6 -8.30 0.79 14.10
CA SER A 6 -8.56 2.06 13.43
C SER A 6 -8.46 3.26 14.36
N GLY A 7 -8.17 4.41 13.78
CA GLY A 7 -7.88 5.66 14.50
C GLY A 7 -6.48 6.15 14.16
N GLY A 8 -6.09 7.30 14.70
CA GLY A 8 -4.73 7.81 14.55
C GLY A 8 -3.68 6.98 15.30
N ASP A 9 -2.46 7.51 15.34
CA ASP A 9 -1.25 6.92 15.89
C ASP A 9 -0.80 5.61 15.22
N GLU A 10 0.37 5.13 15.62
CA GLU A 10 0.90 3.82 15.27
C GLU A 10 -0.02 2.70 15.79
N HIS A 11 -0.44 1.76 14.94
CA HIS A 11 -1.35 0.69 15.38
C HIS A 11 -0.60 -0.52 15.95
N LEU A 12 0.51 -0.91 15.35
CA LEU A 12 1.31 -2.07 15.77
C LEU A 12 2.80 -1.82 15.59
N LYS A 13 3.57 -2.21 16.61
CA LYS A 13 5.03 -2.15 16.59
C LYS A 13 5.67 -3.51 16.83
N VAL A 14 6.44 -3.99 15.86
CA VAL A 14 7.37 -5.10 16.05
C VAL A 14 8.69 -4.52 16.57
N LYS A 15 9.04 -4.88 17.80
CA LYS A 15 10.27 -4.40 18.44
C LYS A 15 11.47 -5.23 17.99
N LYS A 16 12.68 -4.70 18.18
CA LYS A 16 13.96 -5.41 17.98
C LYS A 16 13.92 -6.82 18.59
N GLU A 17 14.52 -7.80 17.92
CA GLU A 17 14.51 -9.23 18.31
C GLU A 17 13.09 -9.85 18.34
N GLY A 18 12.09 -9.14 17.81
CA GLY A 18 10.74 -9.65 17.64
C GLY A 18 10.54 -10.32 16.28
N GLU A 19 9.65 -11.31 16.25
CA GLU A 19 9.10 -11.92 15.05
C GLU A 19 7.56 -11.87 15.12
N ALA A 20 6.91 -11.48 14.02
CA ALA A 20 5.48 -11.30 13.94
C ALA A 20 4.90 -12.01 12.72
N THR A 21 3.72 -12.60 12.92
CA THR A 21 2.84 -13.08 11.84
C THR A 21 1.48 -12.42 12.02
N ILE A 22 1.09 -11.60 11.05
CA ILE A 22 -0.09 -10.74 11.04
C ILE A 22 -0.94 -11.19 9.86
N ILE A 23 -2.14 -11.70 10.13
CA ILE A 23 -2.97 -12.36 9.11
C ILE A 23 -4.40 -11.81 9.15
N GLY A 24 -4.95 -11.42 8.00
CA GLY A 24 -6.38 -11.10 7.88
C GLY A 24 -6.82 -9.87 8.67
N MET A 25 -5.90 -8.94 8.93
CA MET A 25 -6.14 -7.73 9.73
C MET A 25 -6.50 -6.55 8.84
N THR A 26 -7.31 -5.63 9.35
CA THR A 26 -7.57 -4.32 8.73
C THR A 26 -6.97 -3.20 9.59
N PHE A 27 -6.17 -2.34 8.97
CA PHE A 27 -5.56 -1.16 9.58
C PHE A 27 -6.05 0.10 8.86
N GLU A 28 -6.77 0.96 9.57
CA GLU A 28 -7.39 2.14 8.96
C GLU A 28 -7.21 3.43 9.73
N GLY A 29 -6.79 4.49 9.03
CA GLY A 29 -6.78 5.85 9.57
C GLY A 29 -5.60 6.20 10.47
N SER A 30 -4.53 5.38 10.49
CA SER A 30 -3.29 5.73 11.18
C SER A 30 -2.72 7.04 10.60
N ASP A 31 -2.26 7.94 11.47
CA ASP A 31 -1.53 9.16 11.08
C ASP A 31 -0.02 9.07 11.36
N ASP A 32 0.43 7.88 11.76
CA ASP A 32 1.81 7.39 11.72
C ASP A 32 1.86 6.11 10.87
N SER A 33 2.74 5.16 11.16
CA SER A 33 2.78 3.86 10.51
C SER A 33 1.74 2.92 11.13
N ALA A 34 0.82 2.37 10.33
CA ALA A 34 -0.09 1.35 10.80
C ALA A 34 0.68 0.13 11.35
N ILE A 35 1.73 -0.32 10.66
CA ILE A 35 2.70 -1.26 11.23
C ILE A 35 4.09 -0.66 11.14
N SER A 36 4.80 -0.57 12.27
CA SER A 36 6.23 -0.32 12.30
C SER A 36 7.01 -1.56 12.69
N ILE A 37 8.09 -1.82 11.97
CA ILE A 37 9.00 -2.93 12.19
C ILE A 37 10.36 -2.32 12.47
N ALA A 38 10.77 -2.38 13.74
CA ALA A 38 12.03 -1.80 14.18
C ALA A 38 13.22 -2.51 13.54
N LYS A 39 14.33 -1.76 13.39
CA LYS A 39 15.59 -2.30 12.88
C LYS A 39 16.07 -3.52 13.66
N ASN A 40 16.76 -4.43 12.97
CA ASN A 40 17.30 -5.68 13.55
C ASN A 40 16.22 -6.52 14.26
N THR A 41 15.07 -6.68 13.63
CA THR A 41 14.09 -7.68 14.04
C THR A 41 14.57 -9.09 13.69
N ASP A 42 14.13 -10.08 14.47
CA ASP A 42 14.49 -11.47 14.23
C ASP A 42 13.50 -12.12 13.28
N GLY A 43 14.00 -13.06 12.47
CA GLY A 43 13.17 -13.79 11.54
C GLY A 43 12.54 -12.91 10.45
N ARG A 44 11.57 -13.48 9.74
CA ARG A 44 10.86 -12.80 8.66
C ARG A 44 9.47 -12.40 9.16
N GLN A 45 9.18 -11.11 9.18
CA GLN A 45 7.87 -10.58 9.57
C GLN A 45 6.85 -10.88 8.47
N LYS A 46 5.79 -11.62 8.77
CA LYS A 46 4.79 -12.05 7.78
C LYS A 46 3.52 -11.22 7.92
N ILE A 47 3.12 -10.57 6.84
CA ILE A 47 1.90 -9.79 6.72
C ILE A 47 1.09 -10.41 5.58
N CYS A 48 0.01 -11.13 5.89
CA CYS A 48 -0.72 -11.93 4.91
C CYS A 48 -2.22 -11.62 4.91
N GLY A 49 -2.81 -11.34 3.73
CA GLY A 49 -4.25 -11.11 3.64
C GLY A 49 -4.73 -9.88 4.41
N CYS A 50 -3.87 -8.89 4.62
CA CYS A 50 -4.20 -7.70 5.39
C CYS A 50 -4.70 -6.57 4.48
N SER A 51 -5.46 -5.63 5.06
CA SER A 51 -5.92 -4.42 4.39
C SER A 51 -5.41 -3.17 5.11
N PHE A 52 -4.88 -2.21 4.37
CA PHE A 52 -4.38 -0.93 4.85
C PHE A 52 -5.09 0.18 4.08
N SER A 53 -5.98 0.91 4.74
CA SER A 53 -6.83 1.92 4.10
C SER A 53 -6.73 3.28 4.78
N ASN A 54 -6.71 4.35 3.98
CA ASN A 54 -6.82 5.73 4.48
C ASN A 54 -5.81 6.08 5.60
N ASN A 55 -4.66 5.42 5.66
CA ASN A 55 -3.61 5.79 6.61
C ASN A 55 -2.88 7.01 6.01
N ALA A 56 -2.75 8.09 6.75
CA ALA A 56 -2.24 9.36 6.23
C ALA A 56 -1.43 10.13 7.28
N GLY A 57 -0.12 10.25 7.06
CA GLY A 57 0.79 10.91 7.99
C GLY A 57 2.01 11.53 7.32
N ILE A 58 2.95 12.03 8.13
CA ILE A 58 4.21 12.62 7.64
C ILE A 58 5.37 11.60 7.58
N GLY A 59 5.17 10.41 8.16
CA GLY A 59 6.15 9.33 8.20
C GLY A 59 6.32 8.62 6.87
N LYS A 60 7.40 7.84 6.77
CA LYS A 60 7.63 6.86 5.70
C LYS A 60 6.77 5.63 5.97
N GLY A 61 6.33 4.91 4.94
CA GLY A 61 5.70 3.60 5.17
C GLY A 61 4.43 3.68 6.03
N ILE A 62 3.54 4.63 5.74
CA ILE A 62 2.34 4.87 6.56
C ILE A 62 1.44 3.62 6.65
N GLY A 63 1.43 2.74 5.64
CA GLY A 63 0.91 1.38 5.80
C GLY A 63 1.86 0.49 6.60
N ILE A 64 3.06 0.24 6.06
CA ILE A 64 4.11 -0.55 6.69
C ILE A 64 5.44 0.19 6.59
N MET A 65 6.07 0.45 7.73
CA MET A 65 7.44 0.94 7.84
C MET A 65 8.33 -0.21 8.30
N ALA A 66 9.25 -0.64 7.43
CA ALA A 66 10.28 -1.63 7.73
C ALA A 66 11.67 -1.00 7.66
N ASP A 67 12.28 -0.86 8.84
CA ASP A 67 13.56 -0.18 9.05
C ASP A 67 14.76 -1.05 8.59
N ASP A 68 15.98 -0.54 8.76
CA ASP A 68 17.23 -1.20 8.36
C ASP A 68 17.37 -2.62 8.90
N MET A 69 17.98 -3.50 8.09
CA MET A 69 18.30 -4.88 8.48
C MET A 69 17.08 -5.67 8.98
N THR A 70 15.93 -5.44 8.36
CA THR A 70 14.70 -6.22 8.58
C THR A 70 14.44 -7.18 7.42
N SER A 71 13.58 -8.18 7.63
CA SER A 71 13.05 -9.02 6.55
C SER A 71 11.53 -9.10 6.66
N ILE A 72 10.82 -8.69 5.61
CA ILE A 72 9.36 -8.71 5.55
C ILE A 72 8.85 -9.57 4.38
N PHE A 73 7.71 -10.22 4.60
CA PHE A 73 6.89 -10.84 3.58
C PHE A 73 5.51 -10.20 3.61
N VAL A 74 5.08 -9.64 2.48
CA VAL A 74 3.73 -9.09 2.30
C VAL A 74 3.04 -9.90 1.22
N GLY A 75 2.04 -10.69 1.61
CA GLY A 75 1.35 -11.62 0.72
C GLY A 75 -0.16 -11.35 0.66
N GLY A 76 -0.77 -11.36 -0.52
CA GLY A 76 -2.23 -11.31 -0.65
C GLY A 76 -2.87 -10.08 0.00
N SER A 77 -2.14 -8.97 0.15
CA SER A 77 -2.56 -7.82 0.94
C SER A 77 -3.00 -6.66 0.07
N PHE A 78 -3.83 -5.78 0.63
CA PHE A 78 -4.42 -4.65 -0.07
C PHE A 78 -4.06 -3.32 0.60
N PHE A 79 -3.59 -2.36 -0.18
CA PHE A 79 -3.21 -1.03 0.27
C PHE A 79 -3.95 0.01 -0.56
N SER A 80 -4.89 0.74 0.03
CA SER A 80 -5.67 1.77 -0.65
C SER A 80 -5.60 3.13 0.03
N ASP A 81 -5.44 4.16 -0.78
CA ASP A 81 -5.59 5.55 -0.34
C ASP A 81 -4.67 5.91 0.84
N ASN A 82 -3.51 5.26 0.95
CA ASN A 82 -2.51 5.62 1.96
C ASN A 82 -1.68 6.80 1.47
N VAL A 83 -1.38 7.75 2.36
CA VAL A 83 -0.71 9.00 2.02
C VAL A 83 0.47 9.27 2.95
N SER A 84 1.67 9.31 2.38
CA SER A 84 2.89 9.77 3.06
C SER A 84 3.21 11.19 2.62
N THR A 85 2.93 12.15 3.51
CA THR A 85 3.14 13.57 3.26
C THR A 85 4.62 13.90 3.48
N ASN A 86 5.29 14.26 2.40
CA ASN A 86 6.71 14.62 2.40
C ASN A 86 7.71 13.49 2.66
N ALA A 87 7.28 12.23 2.60
CA ALA A 87 8.13 11.06 2.78
C ALA A 87 7.88 10.01 1.69
N GLN A 88 8.46 8.82 1.86
CA GLN A 88 8.57 7.77 0.84
C GLN A 88 7.64 6.59 1.12
N GLY A 89 7.19 5.92 0.05
CA GLY A 89 6.50 4.63 0.13
C GLY A 89 5.26 4.68 1.01
N ALA A 90 4.15 5.26 0.52
CA ALA A 90 2.98 5.47 1.38
C ALA A 90 2.33 4.17 1.86
N ALA A 91 2.38 3.13 1.04
CA ALA A 91 1.92 1.79 1.43
C ALA A 91 3.03 1.05 2.17
N VAL A 92 4.22 0.95 1.58
CA VAL A 92 5.36 0.22 2.16
C VAL A 92 6.65 1.01 1.98
N TYR A 93 7.37 1.19 3.08
CA TYR A 93 8.77 1.57 3.08
C TYR A 93 9.60 0.38 3.56
N ALA A 94 10.66 0.03 2.82
CA ALA A 94 11.59 -1.02 3.21
C ALA A 94 13.05 -0.55 3.04
N ASP A 95 13.82 -0.62 4.12
CA ASP A 95 15.28 -0.46 4.12
C ASP A 95 16.03 -1.79 4.36
N GLY A 96 15.29 -2.89 4.39
CA GLY A 96 15.82 -4.25 4.47
C GLY A 96 15.29 -5.12 3.33
N LYS A 97 15.20 -6.43 3.57
CA LYS A 97 14.65 -7.38 2.59
C LYS A 97 13.13 -7.32 2.57
N ALA A 98 12.53 -7.10 1.41
CA ALA A 98 11.08 -7.12 1.23
C ALA A 98 10.68 -8.04 0.08
N THR A 99 9.81 -9.01 0.39
CA THR A 99 9.14 -9.84 -0.62
C THR A 99 7.65 -9.49 -0.63
N ILE A 100 7.15 -8.99 -1.76
CA ILE A 100 5.76 -8.59 -1.93
C ILE A 100 5.13 -9.46 -3.03
N LEU A 101 4.18 -10.32 -2.64
CA LEU A 101 3.51 -11.25 -3.54
C LEU A 101 1.99 -11.06 -3.53
N ASP A 102 1.38 -11.25 -4.69
CA ASP A 102 -0.08 -11.33 -4.88
C ASP A 102 -0.84 -10.16 -4.23
N SER A 103 -0.24 -8.98 -4.19
CA SER A 103 -0.73 -7.82 -3.44
C SER A 103 -1.20 -6.71 -4.36
N ARG A 104 -2.05 -5.82 -3.85
CA ARG A 104 -2.71 -4.77 -4.62
C ARG A 104 -2.49 -3.41 -3.97
N PHE A 105 -2.02 -2.46 -4.76
CA PHE A 105 -1.71 -1.10 -4.34
C PHE A 105 -2.51 -0.11 -5.17
N PHE A 106 -3.41 0.61 -4.53
CA PHE A 106 -4.37 1.49 -5.19
C PHE A 106 -4.36 2.90 -4.60
N ARG A 107 -4.17 3.91 -5.46
CA ARG A 107 -4.24 5.34 -5.09
C ARG A 107 -3.36 5.73 -3.89
N ASN A 108 -2.23 5.06 -3.71
CA ASN A 108 -1.28 5.45 -2.67
C ASN A 108 -0.44 6.64 -3.16
N VAL A 109 -0.14 7.57 -2.25
CA VAL A 109 0.51 8.85 -2.58
C VAL A 109 1.69 9.12 -1.66
N ALA A 110 2.89 9.21 -2.23
CA ALA A 110 4.13 9.56 -1.52
C ALA A 110 4.93 10.62 -2.30
N GLN A 111 6.05 11.10 -1.76
CA GLN A 111 7.00 11.89 -2.55
C GLN A 111 7.75 11.04 -3.58
N MET A 112 8.12 9.82 -3.20
CA MET A 112 8.90 8.87 -4.00
C MET A 112 8.30 7.48 -3.80
N GLY A 113 8.11 6.74 -4.89
CA GLY A 113 7.46 5.43 -4.85
C GLY A 113 6.06 5.55 -4.29
N GLY A 114 5.10 6.03 -5.10
CA GLY A 114 3.76 6.38 -4.63
C GLY A 114 3.11 5.30 -3.74
N ALA A 115 3.38 4.03 -4.02
CA ALA A 115 3.05 2.91 -3.16
C ALA A 115 4.25 2.41 -2.34
N VAL A 116 5.31 1.95 -3.03
CA VAL A 116 6.42 1.22 -2.38
C VAL A 116 7.73 1.96 -2.61
N PHE A 117 8.52 2.08 -1.55
CA PHE A 117 9.88 2.57 -1.62
C PHE A 117 10.83 1.54 -1.01
N ALA A 118 11.91 1.24 -1.71
CA ALA A 118 13.05 0.46 -1.26
C ALA A 118 14.29 1.36 -1.19
N GLY A 119 14.90 1.44 -0.01
CA GLY A 119 16.07 2.28 0.25
C GLY A 119 17.39 1.68 -0.22
N GLU A 120 18.49 2.35 0.13
CA GLU A 120 19.83 2.12 -0.43
C GLU A 120 20.41 0.73 -0.17
N ASP A 121 19.97 0.03 0.87
CA ASP A 121 20.46 -1.32 1.22
C ASP A 121 19.37 -2.39 1.05
N ALA A 122 18.24 -2.04 0.42
CA ALA A 122 17.09 -2.93 0.33
C ALA A 122 17.23 -3.95 -0.81
N GLU A 123 16.80 -5.19 -0.52
CA GLU A 123 16.53 -6.23 -1.53
C GLU A 123 15.02 -6.32 -1.70
N LEU A 124 14.51 -6.07 -2.91
CA LEU A 124 13.07 -6.01 -3.18
C LEU A 124 12.67 -7.03 -4.24
N GLN A 125 11.79 -7.96 -3.87
CA GLN A 125 11.13 -8.86 -4.82
C GLN A 125 9.64 -8.51 -4.91
N ILE A 126 9.12 -8.35 -6.13
CA ILE A 126 7.69 -8.14 -6.38
C ILE A 126 7.20 -9.18 -7.40
N GLY A 127 6.11 -9.88 -7.10
CA GLY A 127 5.47 -10.83 -8.03
C GLY A 127 3.96 -10.89 -7.88
N GLY A 128 3.25 -11.21 -8.97
CA GLY A 128 1.79 -11.40 -8.97
C GLY A 128 0.99 -10.17 -8.53
N SER A 129 1.59 -8.99 -8.51
CA SER A 129 1.04 -7.81 -7.81
C SER A 129 0.54 -6.74 -8.78
N ALA A 130 -0.40 -5.92 -8.33
CA ALA A 130 -1.00 -4.86 -9.14
C ALA A 130 -0.83 -3.47 -8.51
N PHE A 131 -0.40 -2.51 -9.32
CA PHE A 131 -0.19 -1.11 -8.92
C PHE A 131 -1.05 -0.18 -9.77
N VAL A 132 -2.11 0.37 -9.19
CA VAL A 132 -3.08 1.19 -9.93
C VAL A 132 -3.22 2.58 -9.32
N SER A 133 -3.14 3.61 -10.18
CA SER A 133 -3.38 5.01 -9.81
C SER A 133 -2.52 5.52 -8.64
N ASN A 134 -1.37 4.90 -8.38
CA ASN A 134 -0.43 5.36 -7.36
C ASN A 134 0.33 6.59 -7.87
N LYS A 135 0.74 7.48 -6.97
CA LYS A 135 1.29 8.79 -7.34
C LYS A 135 2.53 9.14 -6.53
N ALA A 136 3.61 9.47 -7.24
CA ALA A 136 4.74 10.19 -6.67
C ALA A 136 4.56 11.70 -6.89
N THR A 137 4.70 12.48 -5.82
CA THR A 137 4.43 13.92 -5.81
C THR A 137 5.66 14.79 -6.03
N ARG A 138 6.88 14.28 -5.82
CA ARG A 138 8.11 15.07 -5.93
C ARG A 138 8.95 14.64 -7.14
N GLY A 139 9.13 15.58 -8.07
CA GLY A 139 10.10 15.47 -9.17
C GLY A 139 9.62 14.60 -10.33
N LYS A 140 10.03 14.94 -11.55
CA LYS A 140 9.60 14.27 -12.79
C LYS A 140 10.19 12.86 -12.97
N GLN A 141 11.00 12.38 -12.04
CA GLN A 141 11.84 11.19 -12.21
C GLN A 141 11.73 10.17 -11.06
N LYS A 142 10.82 10.33 -10.09
CA LYS A 142 10.88 9.57 -8.82
C LYS A 142 9.92 8.38 -8.66
N GLY A 143 9.57 7.71 -9.76
CA GLY A 143 8.79 6.45 -9.78
C GLY A 143 7.36 6.56 -9.23
N PRO A 144 6.30 6.44 -10.06
CA PRO A 144 4.93 6.68 -9.63
C PRO A 144 4.35 5.58 -8.75
N ALA A 145 4.73 4.31 -8.95
CA ALA A 145 4.25 3.19 -8.14
C ALA A 145 5.31 2.68 -7.18
N VAL A 146 6.45 2.22 -7.71
CA VAL A 146 7.55 1.69 -6.90
C VAL A 146 8.88 2.36 -7.26
N TYR A 147 9.64 2.68 -6.22
CA TYR A 147 10.93 3.33 -6.30
C TYR A 147 11.98 2.51 -5.56
N VAL A 148 13.14 2.33 -6.19
CA VAL A 148 14.28 1.63 -5.61
C VAL A 148 15.50 2.54 -5.69
N GLU A 149 16.10 2.85 -4.54
CA GLU A 149 17.44 3.44 -4.49
C GLU A 149 18.46 2.31 -4.62
N ALA A 150 19.39 2.43 -5.56
CA ALA A 150 20.35 1.39 -5.90
C ALA A 150 21.79 1.82 -5.62
N PHE A 151 22.51 1.08 -4.77
CA PHE A 151 23.95 1.23 -4.54
C PHE A 151 24.69 -0.07 -4.83
N GLY A 152 25.51 -0.11 -5.90
CA GLY A 152 26.55 -1.13 -6.13
C GLY A 152 26.19 -2.64 -6.13
N GLY A 153 24.93 -3.03 -5.91
CA GLY A 153 24.52 -4.43 -5.75
C GLY A 153 23.03 -4.67 -5.41
N ASN A 154 22.18 -3.64 -5.33
CA ASN A 154 20.77 -3.82 -4.98
C ASN A 154 20.02 -4.61 -6.04
N GLU A 155 19.23 -5.57 -5.56
CA GLU A 155 18.46 -6.49 -6.40
C GLU A 155 16.99 -6.13 -6.27
N TYR A 156 16.47 -5.42 -7.27
CA TYR A 156 15.06 -5.58 -7.60
C TYR A 156 14.90 -6.87 -8.39
N GLU A 157 14.08 -7.79 -7.88
CA GLU A 157 13.72 -9.02 -8.56
C GLU A 157 12.25 -8.96 -9.00
N ASP A 158 12.04 -9.03 -10.32
CA ASP A 158 10.71 -9.21 -10.90
C ASP A 158 10.31 -10.68 -10.83
N GLY A 159 9.44 -11.02 -9.88
CA GLY A 159 8.83 -12.34 -9.74
C GLY A 159 7.80 -12.67 -10.83
N GLY A 160 7.55 -11.75 -11.78
CA GLY A 160 6.63 -11.91 -12.89
C GLY A 160 5.17 -11.65 -12.53
N ASN A 161 4.31 -11.60 -13.55
CA ASN A 161 2.87 -11.36 -13.44
C ASN A 161 2.50 -10.09 -12.65
N ASN A 162 3.31 -9.06 -12.79
CA ASN A 162 3.04 -7.75 -12.21
C ASN A 162 2.31 -6.86 -13.21
N PHE A 163 1.36 -6.08 -12.70
CA PHE A 163 0.52 -5.19 -13.50
C PHE A 163 0.54 -3.75 -13.00
N ALA A 164 0.43 -2.80 -13.91
CA ALA A 164 0.34 -1.37 -13.61
C ALA A 164 -0.69 -0.66 -14.51
N ALA A 165 -1.41 0.31 -13.94
CA ALA A 165 -2.31 1.16 -14.71
C ALA A 165 -2.48 2.54 -14.07
N GLY A 166 -2.36 3.60 -14.86
CA GLY A 166 -2.68 4.97 -14.44
C GLY A 166 -1.81 5.54 -13.32
N ASN A 167 -0.62 4.97 -13.07
CA ASN A 167 0.30 5.49 -12.05
C ASN A 167 0.89 6.85 -12.50
N ILE A 168 0.88 7.84 -11.62
CA ILE A 168 1.19 9.25 -11.94
C ILE A 168 2.59 9.64 -11.46
N GLY A 169 3.49 9.90 -12.41
CA GLY A 169 4.89 10.32 -12.20
C GLY A 169 5.70 10.02 -13.45
N ARG A 170 6.35 11.03 -14.04
CA ARG A 170 6.86 11.03 -15.44
C ARG A 170 8.07 10.11 -15.73
N ALA A 171 8.28 9.06 -14.93
CA ALA A 171 9.48 8.23 -14.98
C ALA A 171 9.25 6.80 -15.48
N CYS A 172 8.20 6.11 -15.02
CA CYS A 172 8.01 4.68 -15.28
C CYS A 172 6.65 4.18 -14.80
N GLU A 173 5.87 3.36 -15.51
CA GLU A 173 4.56 2.93 -14.94
C GLU A 173 4.65 1.83 -13.86
N GLY A 174 5.79 1.13 -13.77
CA GLY A 174 6.07 0.12 -12.75
C GLY A 174 7.13 0.58 -11.74
N VAL A 175 8.35 0.08 -11.92
CA VAL A 175 9.49 0.29 -11.02
C VAL A 175 10.46 1.28 -11.62
N HIS A 176 10.77 2.35 -10.88
CA HIS A 176 11.91 3.21 -11.17
C HIS A 176 13.07 2.86 -10.24
N MET A 177 14.23 2.53 -10.81
CA MET A 177 15.47 2.31 -10.07
C MET A 177 16.43 3.47 -10.32
N GLU A 178 16.84 4.16 -9.26
CA GLU A 178 17.84 5.23 -9.30
C GLU A 178 19.18 4.73 -8.77
N TYR A 179 20.21 4.72 -9.63
CA TYR A 179 21.57 4.38 -9.20
C TYR A 179 22.27 5.62 -8.65
N LEU A 180 22.54 5.63 -7.35
CA LEU A 180 23.03 6.83 -6.66
C LEU A 180 24.42 7.28 -7.12
N GLU A 181 25.29 6.33 -7.45
CA GLU A 181 26.63 6.60 -7.98
C GLU A 181 26.65 6.90 -9.49
N LYS A 182 25.55 6.61 -10.20
CA LYS A 182 25.45 6.68 -11.66
C LYS A 182 24.08 7.17 -12.11
N LYS A 183 23.78 8.44 -11.81
CA LYS A 183 22.46 9.04 -12.04
C LYS A 183 21.96 9.04 -13.49
N ASP A 184 22.85 8.84 -14.45
CA ASP A 184 22.51 8.73 -15.87
C ASP A 184 22.10 7.31 -16.30
N GLU A 185 22.19 6.31 -15.40
CA GLU A 185 21.88 4.89 -15.65
C GLU A 185 20.55 4.44 -15.02
N ASN A 186 19.65 5.36 -14.65
CA ASN A 186 18.37 5.01 -14.03
C ASN A 186 17.53 4.08 -14.92
N ILE A 187 16.95 3.03 -14.33
CA ILE A 187 16.20 1.99 -15.04
C ILE A 187 14.70 2.18 -14.79
N CYS A 188 13.92 2.00 -15.85
CA CYS A 188 12.47 1.86 -15.76
C CYS A 188 12.09 0.42 -16.15
N ILE A 189 11.43 -0.28 -15.23
CA ILE A 189 10.82 -1.58 -15.48
C ILE A 189 9.32 -1.37 -15.56
N VAL A 190 8.76 -1.66 -16.74
CA VAL A 190 7.34 -1.50 -17.01
C VAL A 190 6.63 -2.81 -16.71
N PHE A 191 5.59 -2.75 -15.88
CA PHE A 191 4.70 -3.86 -15.63
C PHE A 191 3.66 -4.01 -16.74
N GLN A 192 3.01 -5.17 -16.81
CA GLN A 192 1.95 -5.42 -17.78
C GLN A 192 0.80 -4.43 -17.55
N GLU A 193 0.12 -4.01 -18.61
CA GLU A 193 -1.02 -3.12 -18.45
C GLU A 193 -2.14 -3.82 -17.68
N ALA A 194 -2.65 -3.17 -16.65
CA ALA A 194 -3.64 -3.73 -15.75
C ALA A 194 -5.06 -3.49 -16.29
N ASP A 195 -5.89 -4.55 -16.32
CA ASP A 195 -7.32 -4.41 -16.49
C ASP A 195 -7.96 -3.88 -15.20
N LEU A 196 -8.44 -2.64 -15.25
CA LEU A 196 -8.95 -1.90 -14.09
C LEU A 196 -10.18 -2.57 -13.45
N GLU A 197 -11.00 -3.27 -14.23
CA GLU A 197 -12.22 -3.92 -13.73
C GLU A 197 -11.86 -5.06 -12.75
N ASN A 198 -10.87 -5.89 -13.12
CA ASN A 198 -10.45 -7.06 -12.33
C ASN A 198 -9.69 -6.71 -11.02
N ILE A 199 -9.14 -5.50 -10.91
CA ILE A 199 -8.35 -5.07 -9.75
C ILE A 199 -9.25 -4.45 -8.67
N VAL A 200 -10.34 -3.80 -9.08
CA VAL A 200 -11.32 -3.15 -8.19
C VAL A 200 -12.28 -4.15 -7.55
N GLU A 201 -12.65 -5.24 -8.23
CA GLU A 201 -13.60 -6.25 -7.70
C GLU A 201 -13.16 -6.97 -6.41
N GLY A 202 -11.89 -6.82 -5.99
CA GLY A 202 -11.37 -7.41 -4.75
C GLY A 202 -11.14 -6.41 -3.60
N ILE A 203 -11.53 -5.14 -3.76
CA ILE A 203 -11.35 -4.08 -2.76
C ILE A 203 -12.38 -4.26 -1.63
N PRO A 204 -11.97 -4.61 -0.39
CA PRO A 204 -12.89 -4.70 0.73
C PRO A 204 -13.47 -3.30 1.01
N GLY A 205 -14.76 -3.10 0.72
CA GLY A 205 -15.46 -1.83 0.94
C GLY A 205 -15.95 -1.12 -0.32
N GLN A 206 -15.65 -1.62 -1.53
CA GLN A 206 -16.37 -1.25 -2.75
C GLN A 206 -17.44 -2.32 -3.03
N VAL A 207 -18.40 -2.48 -2.11
CA VAL A 207 -19.72 -2.90 -2.58
C VAL A 207 -20.26 -1.67 -3.26
N ASP A 208 -20.38 -1.70 -4.59
CA ASP A 208 -21.25 -0.76 -5.28
C ASP A 208 -22.63 -0.89 -4.65
N THR A 209 -22.92 -0.02 -3.69
CA THR A 209 -24.30 0.23 -3.32
C THR A 209 -24.81 1.13 -4.43
N ASP A 210 -25.17 0.52 -5.56
CA ASP A 210 -26.15 1.15 -6.43
C ASP A 210 -27.26 1.68 -5.52
N PRO A 211 -27.61 2.99 -5.59
CA PRO A 211 -28.74 3.48 -4.83
C PRO A 211 -29.93 2.59 -5.20
N PRO A 212 -30.73 2.12 -4.22
CA PRO A 212 -31.77 1.13 -4.47
C PRO A 212 -32.61 1.56 -5.67
N THR A 213 -32.59 0.75 -6.73
CA THR A 213 -33.29 1.02 -8.00
C THR A 213 -34.81 0.96 -7.86
N SER A 214 -35.30 0.70 -6.66
CA SER A 214 -36.69 0.90 -6.28
C SER A 214 -36.78 1.84 -5.09
N GLY A 215 -37.32 3.04 -5.34
CA GLY A 215 -37.94 3.83 -4.28
C GLY A 215 -39.12 3.05 -3.67
N PRO A 216 -39.57 3.40 -2.45
CA PRO A 216 -40.68 2.72 -1.80
C PRO A 216 -41.89 2.67 -2.74
N THR A 217 -42.37 1.47 -3.04
CA THR A 217 -43.48 1.23 -3.99
C THR A 217 -44.85 1.70 -3.48
N SER A 218 -44.92 2.29 -2.29
CA SER A 218 -46.12 2.97 -1.83
C SER A 218 -45.82 4.01 -0.75
N ARG A 219 -46.36 5.22 -0.97
CA ARG A 219 -46.54 6.23 0.08
C ARG A 219 -47.57 5.69 1.10
N PRO A 220 -47.35 5.78 2.42
CA PRO A 220 -48.35 5.38 3.40
C PRO A 220 -49.67 6.14 3.14
N THR A 221 -50.75 5.41 2.88
CA THR A 221 -52.08 5.99 2.59
C THR A 221 -52.88 6.33 3.83
N SER A 222 -52.37 5.99 5.02
CA SER A 222 -53.05 6.27 6.28
C SER A 222 -52.15 7.01 7.27
N ARG A 223 -52.70 8.10 7.81
CA ARG A 223 -52.12 8.85 8.92
C ARG A 223 -52.17 7.99 10.21
N PRO A 224 -51.12 7.97 11.04
CA PRO A 224 -51.16 7.26 12.33
C PRO A 224 -52.34 7.75 13.17
N THR A 225 -53.15 6.82 13.67
CA THR A 225 -54.37 7.10 14.45
C THR A 225 -54.11 7.25 15.95
N SER A 226 -52.90 6.98 16.42
CA SER A 226 -52.53 7.14 17.83
C SER A 226 -51.60 8.34 18.02
N ARG A 227 -51.98 9.22 18.95
CA ARG A 227 -51.14 10.31 19.45
C ARG A 227 -49.94 9.69 20.20
N PRO A 228 -48.72 10.24 20.08
CA PRO A 228 -47.58 9.77 20.88
C PRO A 228 -47.92 9.87 22.37
N THR A 229 -47.73 8.80 23.11
CA THR A 229 -47.75 8.83 24.57
C THR A 229 -46.48 9.53 25.04
N SER A 230 -46.65 10.49 25.95
CA SER A 230 -45.57 11.24 26.61
C SER A 230 -44.67 10.34 27.44
#